data_AF-D1Z1R2-F1
#
_entry.id   AF-D1Z1R2-F1
#
_cell.length_a   1.000
_cell.length_b   1.000
_cell.length_c   1.000
_cell.angle_alpha   90.00
_cell.angle_beta   90.00
_cell.angle_gamma   90.00
#
_symmetry.space_group_name_H-M   'P 1'
#
loop_
_entity.id
_entity.type
_entity.pdbx_description
1 polymer ?
#
loop_
_entity_poly.entity_id
_entity_poly.type
_entity_poly.pdbx_seq_one_letter_code
_entity_poly.pdbx_strand_id
1 'polypeptide(L)'
;MLARASMGKKRPYGRVSGGDSLFFLCGFNPRVKAMAAVKSVASAEMEKDVASDIKKRYGKILAPAAQREILNKRYVILIELEKARPIVPFLLSEEVHGSPGDWVVVENIDEAIS
;
A
#
# COMPACT_ATOMS: atom_id res chain seq x y z
N MET A 1 6.94 5.66 -3.25
CA MET A 1 6.96 4.23 -2.87
C MET A 1 6.17 4.07 -1.60
N LEU A 2 5.31 3.05 -1.53
CA LEU A 2 4.57 2.68 -0.32
C LEU A 2 5.27 1.51 0.36
N ALA A 3 5.22 1.46 1.69
CA ALA A 3 5.66 0.30 2.45
C ALA A 3 4.53 -0.14 3.37
N ARG A 4 4.33 -1.46 3.47
CA ARG A 4 3.46 -2.07 4.47
C ARG A 4 4.21 -3.17 5.17
N ALA A 5 4.06 -3.27 6.49
CA ALA A 5 4.78 -4.27 7.25
C ALA A 5 3.95 -4.87 8.38
N SER A 6 4.23 -6.14 8.69
CA SER A 6 3.46 -6.94 9.64
C SER A 6 4.36 -7.76 10.55
N MET A 7 3.86 -8.01 11.77
CA MET A 7 4.44 -8.97 12.73
C MET A 7 3.80 -10.35 12.64
N GLY A 8 2.62 -10.46 12.03
CA GLY A 8 1.80 -11.67 12.05
C GLY A 8 2.28 -12.78 11.11
N LYS A 9 1.84 -14.01 11.37
CA LYS A 9 2.09 -15.18 10.49
C LYS A 9 1.43 -15.05 9.11
N LYS A 10 0.38 -14.23 8.99
CA LYS A 10 -0.23 -13.90 7.70
C LYS A 10 0.71 -12.96 6.96
N ARG A 11 1.45 -13.55 6.03
CA ARG A 11 2.20 -12.83 5.00
C ARG A 11 1.25 -11.78 4.40
N PRO A 12 1.62 -10.50 4.35
CA PRO A 12 0.79 -9.47 3.72
C PRO A 12 0.71 -9.63 2.18
N TYR A 13 1.35 -10.67 1.61
CA TYR A 13 1.53 -10.87 0.18
C TYR A 13 0.23 -11.19 -0.56
N GLY A 14 0.22 -10.88 -1.85
CA GLY A 14 -0.72 -11.47 -2.82
C GLY A 14 -2.02 -10.71 -3.04
N ARG A 15 -2.17 -9.49 -2.49
CA ARG A 15 -3.34 -8.63 -2.77
C ARG A 15 -3.08 -7.55 -3.81
N VAL A 16 -1.82 -7.29 -4.16
CA VAL A 16 -1.41 -6.25 -5.09
C VAL A 16 -0.26 -6.78 -5.94
N SER A 17 -0.34 -6.54 -7.24
CA SER A 17 0.58 -6.99 -8.28
C SER A 17 0.96 -5.83 -9.21
N GLY A 18 2.05 -6.02 -9.97
CA GLY A 18 2.41 -5.07 -11.03
C GLY A 18 1.29 -4.97 -12.07
N GLY A 19 0.91 -3.75 -12.44
CA GLY A 19 -0.22 -3.46 -13.33
C GLY A 19 -1.50 -3.02 -12.61
N ASP A 20 -1.62 -3.26 -11.30
CA ASP A 20 -2.80 -2.85 -10.54
C ASP A 20 -2.89 -1.32 -10.39
N SER A 21 -4.09 -0.83 -10.10
CA SER A 21 -4.34 0.58 -9.74
C SER A 21 -4.65 0.70 -8.25
N LEU A 22 -3.96 1.61 -7.58
CA LEU A 22 -4.28 1.99 -6.19
C LEU A 22 -5.05 3.30 -6.17
N PHE A 23 -6.11 3.32 -5.37
CA PHE A 23 -6.92 4.50 -5.09
C PHE A 23 -6.72 4.92 -3.64
N PHE A 24 -6.54 6.23 -3.42
CA PHE A 24 -6.15 6.75 -2.10
C PHE A 24 -7.28 7.51 -1.44
N LEU A 25 -7.59 7.07 -0.22
CA LEU A 25 -8.43 7.77 0.74
C LEU A 25 -7.58 8.71 1.60
N CYS A 26 -8.18 9.83 2.00
CA CYS A 26 -7.53 10.77 2.92
C CYS A 26 -8.24 10.72 4.28
N GLY A 27 -7.66 10.00 5.23
CA GLY A 27 -8.25 9.78 6.55
C GLY A 27 -9.41 8.78 6.53
N PHE A 28 -10.36 8.92 7.46
CA PHE A 28 -11.53 8.04 7.59
C PHE A 28 -12.69 8.37 6.63
N ASN A 29 -12.50 9.33 5.73
CA ASN A 29 -13.54 9.73 4.79
C ASN A 29 -13.56 8.77 3.58
N PRO A 30 -14.74 8.29 3.13
CA PRO A 30 -14.86 7.41 1.95
C PRO A 30 -14.48 8.09 0.62
N ARG A 31 -14.02 9.35 0.65
CA ARG A 31 -13.69 10.14 -0.52
C ARG A 31 -12.29 9.83 -1.05
N VAL A 32 -12.25 9.21 -2.23
CA VAL A 32 -11.03 9.00 -3.02
C VAL A 32 -10.67 10.30 -3.75
N LYS A 33 -9.38 10.65 -3.78
CA LYS A 33 -8.91 11.89 -4.44
C LYS A 33 -7.67 11.71 -5.33
N ALA A 34 -7.02 10.57 -5.26
CA ALA A 34 -5.83 10.28 -6.04
C ALA A 34 -5.77 8.81 -6.45
N MET A 35 -5.07 8.55 -7.55
CA MET A 35 -4.74 7.20 -7.99
C MET A 35 -3.25 7.09 -8.33
N ALA A 36 -2.72 5.87 -8.32
CA ALA A 36 -1.42 5.54 -8.90
C ALA A 36 -1.44 4.14 -9.48
N ALA A 37 -0.61 3.88 -10.49
CA ALA A 37 -0.41 2.53 -11.01
C ALA A 37 0.75 1.84 -10.27
N VAL A 38 0.62 0.54 -10.05
CA VAL A 38 1.64 -0.29 -9.42
C VAL A 38 2.65 -0.71 -10.47
N LYS A 39 3.88 -0.21 -10.32
CA LYS A 39 4.98 -0.55 -11.22
C LYS A 39 5.61 -1.89 -10.85
N SER A 40 5.89 -2.09 -9.56
CA SER A 40 6.49 -3.32 -9.06
C SER A 40 6.14 -3.54 -7.59
N VAL A 41 6.12 -4.81 -7.18
CA VAL A 41 5.89 -5.22 -5.79
C VAL A 41 7.07 -6.07 -5.36
N ALA A 42 7.73 -5.67 -4.28
CA ALA A 42 8.82 -6.41 -3.66
C ALA A 42 8.42 -6.78 -2.22
N SER A 43 8.91 -7.92 -1.76
CA SER A 43 8.41 -8.56 -0.55
C SER A 43 9.57 -9.26 0.14
N ALA A 44 9.76 -9.05 1.44
CA ALA A 44 10.87 -9.63 2.17
C ALA A 44 10.51 -9.99 3.62
N GLU A 45 11.12 -11.06 4.12
CA GLU A 45 11.20 -11.33 5.56
C GLU A 45 12.38 -10.54 6.13
N MET A 46 12.10 -9.74 7.15
CA MET A 46 13.02 -8.81 7.78
C MET A 46 13.88 -9.56 8.81
N GLU A 47 14.93 -10.19 8.32
CA GLU A 47 16.08 -10.58 9.14
C GLU A 47 17.04 -9.40 9.35
N LYS A 48 18.01 -9.53 10.27
CA LYS A 48 18.93 -8.43 10.63
C LYS A 48 19.66 -7.84 9.40
N ASP A 49 20.09 -8.69 8.47
CA ASP A 49 20.83 -8.27 7.29
C ASP A 49 19.92 -7.58 6.25
N VAL A 50 18.71 -8.12 6.05
CA VAL A 50 17.70 -7.58 5.12
C VAL A 50 17.24 -6.17 5.51
N ALA A 51 17.10 -5.90 6.81
CA ALA A 51 16.71 -4.58 7.29
C ALA A 51 17.73 -3.49 6.92
N SER A 52 19.03 -3.82 6.97
CA SER A 52 20.10 -2.89 6.61
C SER A 52 20.15 -2.63 5.10
N ASP A 53 19.93 -3.67 4.29
CA ASP A 53 19.83 -3.56 2.84
C ASP A 53 18.62 -2.74 2.38
N ILE A 54 17.45 -2.94 2.97
CA ILE A 54 16.26 -2.14 2.67
C ILE A 54 16.49 -0.68 3.03
N LYS A 55 17.10 -0.39 4.20
CA LYS A 55 17.44 0.98 4.59
C LYS A 55 18.43 1.61 3.61
N LYS A 56 19.46 0.88 3.18
CA LYS A 56 20.46 1.36 2.23
C LYS A 56 19.87 1.62 0.84
N ARG A 57 19.03 0.71 0.35
CA ARG A 57 18.46 0.74 -1.01
C ARG A 57 17.27 1.68 -1.14
N TYR A 58 16.43 1.76 -0.10
CA TYR A 58 15.13 2.43 -0.14
C TYR A 58 14.97 3.56 0.88
N GLY A 59 15.91 3.75 1.82
CA GLY A 59 15.80 4.77 2.86
C GLY A 59 15.80 6.22 2.36
N LYS A 60 16.22 6.49 1.12
CA LYS A 60 16.08 7.83 0.50
C LYS A 60 14.72 8.05 -0.18
N ILE A 61 14.01 6.96 -0.47
CA ILE A 61 12.77 6.95 -1.26
C ILE A 61 11.55 6.72 -0.36
N LEU A 62 11.73 6.03 0.77
CA LEU A 62 10.70 5.81 1.78
C LEU A 62 10.53 7.06 2.64
N ALA A 63 9.28 7.48 2.83
CA ALA A 63 8.94 8.53 3.77
C ALA A 63 9.37 8.14 5.20
N PRO A 64 9.75 9.11 6.07
CA PRO A 64 10.19 8.81 7.44
C PRO A 64 9.18 7.99 8.26
N ALA A 65 7.88 8.22 8.06
CA ALA A 65 6.82 7.44 8.70
C ALA A 65 6.84 5.96 8.25
N ALA A 66 6.97 5.72 6.93
CA ALA A 66 7.08 4.38 6.38
C ALA A 66 8.35 3.66 6.86
N GLN A 67 9.47 4.38 7.01
CA GLN A 67 10.69 3.82 7.59
C GLN A 67 10.48 3.36 9.03
N ARG A 68 9.76 4.13 9.85
CA ARG A 68 9.43 3.72 11.23
C ARG A 68 8.50 2.52 11.26
N GLU A 69 7.55 2.45 10.33
CA GLU A 69 6.57 1.38 10.27
C GLU A 69 7.21 0.02 9.98
N ILE A 70 8.25 -0.02 9.12
CA ILE A 70 8.97 -1.25 8.78
C ILE A 70 9.97 -1.69 9.86
N LEU A 71 10.41 -0.78 10.75
CA LEU A 71 11.34 -1.12 11.82
C LEU A 71 10.71 -2.14 12.77
N ASN A 72 11.49 -3.16 13.12
CA ASN A 72 11.08 -4.27 14.00
C ASN A 72 9.94 -5.14 13.48
N LYS A 73 9.51 -4.98 12.22
CA LYS A 73 8.52 -5.88 11.60
C LYS A 73 9.20 -7.11 11.05
N ARG A 74 8.48 -8.24 11.00
CA ARG A 74 8.99 -9.51 10.47
C ARG A 74 8.82 -9.60 8.95
N TYR A 75 7.76 -9.02 8.39
CA TYR A 75 7.52 -9.03 6.95
C TYR A 75 7.27 -7.62 6.45
N VAL A 76 7.82 -7.30 5.27
CA VAL A 76 7.63 -6.02 4.60
C VAL A 76 7.26 -6.23 3.14
N ILE A 77 6.37 -5.38 2.64
CA ILE A 77 6.05 -5.21 1.23
C ILE A 77 6.38 -3.79 0.85
N LEU A 78 7.09 -3.65 -0.25
CA LEU A 78 7.41 -2.39 -0.90
C LEU A 78 6.68 -2.34 -2.22
N ILE A 79 5.88 -1.31 -2.41
CA ILE A 79 5.08 -1.11 -3.63
C ILE A 79 5.62 0.13 -4.32
N GLU A 80 6.26 -0.09 -5.45
CA GLU A 80 6.69 0.97 -6.33
C GLU A 80 5.49 1.44 -7.14
N LEU A 81 5.27 2.75 -7.13
CA LEU A 81 4.16 3.38 -7.83
C LEU A 81 4.69 4.26 -8.95
N GLU A 82 3.92 4.31 -10.03
CA GLU A 82 4.13 5.24 -11.13
C GLU A 82 2.84 6.00 -11.44
N LYS A 83 2.99 7.13 -12.13
CA LYS A 83 1.85 7.94 -12.63
C LYS A 83 0.87 8.36 -11.52
N ALA A 84 1.39 8.59 -10.31
CA ALA A 84 0.59 9.09 -9.20
C ALA A 84 0.01 10.46 -9.55
N ARG A 85 -1.31 10.59 -9.49
CA ARG A 85 -2.02 11.80 -9.92
C ARG A 85 -3.31 12.01 -9.13
N PRO A 86 -3.74 13.27 -8.94
CA PRO A 86 -5.10 13.55 -8.49
C PRO A 86 -6.12 13.07 -9.54
N ILE A 87 -7.32 12.74 -9.07
CA ILE A 87 -8.46 12.35 -9.91
C ILE A 87 -9.69 13.16 -9.51
N VAL A 88 -10.75 13.10 -10.33
CA VAL A 88 -12.06 13.61 -9.94
C VAL A 88 -12.52 12.84 -8.70
N PRO A 89 -12.77 13.50 -7.57
CA PRO A 89 -13.11 12.79 -6.35
C PRO A 89 -14.44 12.06 -6.44
N PHE A 90 -14.49 10.84 -5.92
CA PHE A 90 -15.70 10.03 -5.79
C PHE A 90 -15.79 9.41 -4.38
N LEU A 91 -16.97 8.91 -4.02
CA LEU A 91 -17.22 8.25 -2.75
C LEU A 91 -17.24 6.73 -2.95
N LEU A 92 -16.65 6.00 -2.01
CA LEU A 92 -16.83 4.55 -1.95
C LEU A 92 -18.16 4.18 -1.29
N SER A 93 -18.73 3.05 -1.69
CA SER A 93 -19.87 2.44 -0.99
C SER A 93 -19.51 2.09 0.46
N GLU A 94 -20.51 2.06 1.35
CA GLU A 94 -20.30 1.71 2.76
C GLU A 94 -19.74 0.30 2.94
N GLU A 95 -20.07 -0.62 2.05
CA GLU A 95 -19.58 -2.00 2.04
C GLU A 95 -18.06 -2.06 1.81
N VAL A 96 -17.57 -1.27 0.86
CA VAL A 96 -16.13 -1.20 0.55
C VAL A 96 -15.40 -0.38 1.61
N HIS A 97 -15.93 0.79 2.00
CA HIS A 97 -15.28 1.65 2.99
C HIS A 97 -15.28 1.06 4.41
N GLY A 98 -16.31 0.30 4.77
CA GLY A 98 -16.45 -0.39 6.05
C GLY A 98 -15.62 -1.66 6.20
N SER A 99 -14.95 -2.10 5.13
CA SER A 99 -14.17 -3.34 5.14
C SER A 99 -12.94 -3.23 6.05
N PRO A 100 -12.70 -4.20 6.95
CA PRO A 100 -11.60 -4.15 7.90
C PRO A 100 -10.24 -4.37 7.22
N GLY A 101 -9.31 -3.47 7.51
CA GLY A 101 -7.93 -3.51 7.01
C GLY A 101 -7.52 -2.17 6.41
N ASP A 102 -6.25 -2.04 6.00
CA ASP A 102 -5.79 -0.79 5.38
C ASP A 102 -6.00 -0.77 3.86
N TRP A 103 -6.45 -1.89 3.27
CA TRP A 103 -6.59 -2.09 1.83
C TRP A 103 -7.80 -3.00 1.56
N VAL A 104 -8.57 -2.62 0.54
CA VAL A 104 -9.67 -3.42 0.00
C VAL A 104 -9.37 -3.66 -1.46
N VAL A 105 -9.50 -4.92 -1.89
CA VAL A 105 -9.32 -5.30 -3.29
C VAL A 105 -10.71 -5.34 -3.92
N VAL A 106 -10.86 -4.62 -5.02
CA VAL A 106 -12.09 -4.60 -5.82
C VAL A 106 -11.74 -5.04 -7.23
N GLU A 107 -12.53 -5.92 -7.82
CA GLU A 107 -12.32 -6.37 -9.20
C GLU A 107 -12.66 -5.26 -10.20
N ASN A 108 -13.69 -4.48 -9.88
CA ASN A 108 -14.13 -3.33 -10.66
C ASN A 108 -14.29 -2.12 -9.73
N ILE A 109 -13.57 -1.03 -10.01
CA ILE A 109 -13.67 0.20 -9.21
C ILE A 109 -15.03 0.87 -9.38
N ASP A 110 -15.66 0.75 -10.55
CA ASP A 110 -16.95 1.42 -10.83
C ASP A 110 -18.08 0.85 -9.95
N GLU A 111 -18.00 -0.43 -9.58
CA GLU A 111 -18.93 -1.09 -8.66
C GLU A 111 -18.70 -0.70 -7.19
N ALA A 112 -17.52 -0.15 -6.88
CA ALA A 112 -17.17 0.31 -5.55
C ALA A 112 -17.60 1.76 -5.29
N ILE A 113 -18.06 2.48 -6.32
CA ILE A 113 -18.49 3.88 -6.24
C ILE A 113 -19.94 3.94 -5.74
N SER A 114 -20.21 4.87 -4.82
CA SER A 114 -21.56 5.20 -4.35
C SER A 114 -22.26 6.25 -5.21
#